data_AF-M2Y2Z6-F1
#
_entry.id   AF-M2Y2Z6-F1
#
_cell.length_a   1.000
_cell.length_b   1.000
_cell.length_c   1.000
_cell.angle_alpha   90.00
_cell.angle_beta   90.00
_cell.angle_gamma   90.00
#
_symmetry.space_group_name_H-M   'P 1'
#
loop_
_entity.id
_entity.type
_entity.pdbx_description
1 polymer ?
#
loop_
_entity_poly.entity_id
_entity_poly.type
_entity_poly.pdbx_seq_one_letter_code
_entity_poly.pdbx_strand_id
1 'polypeptide(L)' 'MTILVLAEHEGGALKAATLNTVTAASKIGGEIHVLVAGSGVGGVADAAARIAGVAKVLTADAA' A
#
# COMPACT_ATOMS: atom_id res chain seq x y z
N MET A 1 1.73 -10.45 14.39
CA MET A 1 0.62 -10.62 13.43
C MET A 1 0.75 -9.53 12.38
N THR A 2 0.51 -9.86 11.12
CA THR A 2 0.75 -8.97 9.97
C THR A 2 -0.58 -8.61 9.32
N ILE A 3 -0.77 -7.35 8.97
CA ILE A 3 -1.94 -6.82 8.27
C ILE A 3 -1.54 -6.57 6.82
N LEU A 4 -2.28 -7.15 5.88
CA LEU A 4 -2.12 -6.84 4.46
C LEU A 4 -3.17 -5.81 4.04
N VAL A 5 -2.71 -4.67 3.55
CA VAL A 5 -3.54 -3.61 2.95
C VAL A 5 -3.39 -3.67 1.44
N LEU A 6 -4.52 -3.79 0.73
CA LEU A 6 -4.52 -3.64 -0.72
C LEU A 6 -4.53 -2.15 -1.08
N ALA A 7 -3.55 -1.70 -1.84
CA ALA A 7 -3.47 -0.32 -2.29
C ALA A 7 -4.41 -0.10 -3.49
N GLU A 8 -5.37 0.81 -3.31
CA GLU A 8 -6.11 1.37 -4.42
C GLU A 8 -5.29 2.50 -5.06
N HIS A 9 -5.13 2.44 -6.38
CA HIS A 9 -4.43 3.44 -7.17
C HIS A 9 -5.12 3.65 -8.52
N GLU A 10 -4.95 4.84 -9.09
CA GLU A 10 -5.48 5.22 -10.40
C GLU A 10 -4.55 6.25 -11.03
N GLY A 11 -4.26 6.14 -12.32
CA GLY A 11 -3.37 7.07 -13.01
C GLY A 11 -1.94 7.11 -12.46
N GLY A 12 -1.46 6.02 -11.84
CA GLY A 12 -0.13 5.97 -11.23
C GLY A 12 -0.03 6.67 -9.86
N ALA A 13 -1.17 7.03 -9.25
CA ALA A 13 -1.21 7.65 -7.93
C ALA A 13 -2.09 6.83 -6.96
N LEU A 14 -1.67 6.76 -5.70
CA LEU A 14 -2.46 6.16 -4.63
C LEU A 14 -3.71 7.00 -4.35
N LYS A 15 -4.85 6.33 -4.16
CA LYS A 15 -6.06 7.00 -3.68
C LYS A 15 -6.02 7.20 -2.16
N ALA A 16 -6.73 8.22 -1.70
CA ALA A 16 -6.84 8.55 -0.27
C ALA A 16 -7.38 7.40 0.58
N ALA A 17 -8.20 6.51 -0.01
CA ALA A 17 -8.70 5.30 0.64
C ALA A 17 -7.55 4.44 1.21
N THR A 18 -6.43 4.30 0.49
CA THR A 18 -5.27 3.54 0.95
C THR A 18 -4.66 4.14 2.22
N LEU A 19 -4.54 5.48 2.29
CA LEU A 19 -4.00 6.19 3.46
C LEU A 19 -4.89 6.03 4.69
N ASN A 20 -6.21 6.13 4.49
CA ASN A 20 -7.20 5.91 5.56
C ASN A 20 -7.11 4.48 6.09
N THR A 21 -6.99 3.50 5.21
CA THR A 21 -6.85 2.09 5.58
C THR A 21 -5.56 1.81 6.34
N VAL A 22 -4.42 2.38 5.94
CA VAL A 22 -3.16 2.25 6.69
C VAL A 22 -3.26 2.88 8.08
N THR A 23 -3.94 4.03 8.18
CA THR A 23 -4.20 4.68 9.47
C THR A 23 -5.04 3.79 10.38
N ALA A 24 -6.09 3.17 9.84
CA ALA A 24 -6.92 2.21 10.57
C ALA A 24 -6.13 0.95 10.98
N ALA A 25 -5.32 0.39 10.07
CA ALA A 25 -4.46 -0.76 10.35
C ALA A 25 -3.46 -0.46 11.49
N SER A 26 -2.93 0.75 11.55
CA SER A 26 -2.05 1.19 12.63
C SER A 26 -2.74 1.19 14.00
N LYS A 27 -4.07 1.38 14.05
CA LYS A 27 -4.85 1.30 15.29
C LYS A 27 -5.18 -0.13 15.72
N ILE A 28 -5.27 -1.06 14.76
CA ILE A 28 -5.43 -2.50 15.04
C ILE A 28 -4.16 -3.03 15.71
N GLY A 29 -3.00 -2.52 15.29
CA GLY A 29 -1.70 -2.95 15.76
C GLY A 29 -1.20 -4.18 15.00
N GLY A 30 0.13 -4.29 14.88
CA GLY A 30 0.80 -5.29 14.05
C GLY A 30 1.60 -4.65 12.92
N GLU A 31 2.28 -5.50 12.15
CA GLU A 31 3.11 -5.06 11.04
C GLU A 31 2.25 -4.84 9.79
N ILE A 32 2.37 -3.70 9.12
CA ILE A 32 1.55 -3.35 7.95
C ILE A 32 2.33 -3.62 6.67
N HIS A 33 1.81 -4.51 5.85
CA HIS A 33 2.29 -4.74 4.48
C HIS A 33 1.28 -4.14 3.51
N VAL A 34 1.75 -3.55 2.42
CA VAL A 34 0.91 -2.99 1.36
C VAL A 34 1.14 -3.76 0.07
N LEU A 35 0.08 -4.27 -0.57
CA LEU A 35 0.14 -4.85 -1.91
C LEU A 35 -0.29 -3.81 -2.94
N VAL A 36 0.57 -3.54 -3.92
CA VAL A 36 0.25 -2.76 -5.11
C VAL A 36 0.20 -3.71 -6.31
N ALA A 37 -0.96 -3.84 -6.94
CA ALA A 37 -1.18 -4.71 -8.09
C ALA A 37 -1.62 -3.90 -9.31
N GLY A 38 -1.13 -4.25 -10.50
CA GLY A 38 -1.47 -3.57 -11.75
C GLY A 38 -0.33 -3.64 -12.76
N SER A 39 -0.36 -2.75 -13.76
CA SER A 39 0.70 -2.62 -14.76
C SER A 39 1.52 -1.36 -14.51
N GLY A 40 2.85 -1.48 -14.50
CA GLY A 40 3.76 -0.34 -14.33
C GLY A 40 3.62 0.33 -12.95
N VAL A 41 3.53 -0.47 -11.89
CA VAL A 41 3.16 0.01 -10.55
C VAL A 41 4.33 0.55 -9.72
N GLY A 42 5.55 0.59 -10.26
CA GLY A 42 6.75 1.00 -9.54
C GLY A 42 6.62 2.34 -8.80
N GLY A 43 6.12 3.38 -9.48
CA GLY A 43 5.92 4.69 -8.86
C GLY A 43 4.87 4.70 -7.74
N VAL A 44 3.81 3.89 -7.88
CA VAL A 44 2.78 3.71 -6.85
C VAL A 44 3.35 2.96 -5.64
N ALA A 45 4.18 1.94 -5.88
CA ALA A 45 4.86 1.18 -4.84
C ALA A 45 5.83 2.05 -4.03
N ASP A 46 6.60 2.91 -4.70
CA ASP A 46 7.48 3.88 -4.04
C ASP A 46 6.69 4.87 -3.17
N ALA A 47 5.54 5.34 -3.66
CA ALA A 47 4.66 6.20 -2.88
C ALA A 47 4.10 5.45 -1.65
N ALA A 48 3.73 4.17 -1.80
CA ALA A 48 3.21 3.35 -0.71
C ALA A 48 4.27 3.09 0.37
N ALA A 49 5.53 2.89 -0.03
CA ALA A 49 6.64 2.65 0.89
C ALA A 49 6.96 3.85 1.79
N ARG A 50 6.56 5.05 1.37
CA ARG A 50 6.74 6.31 2.13
C ARG A 50 5.63 6.57 3.14
N ILE A 51 4.57 5.76 3.18
CA ILE A 51 3.50 5.92 4.15
C ILE A 51 4.00 5.48 5.53
N ALA A 52 3.88 6.38 6.51
CA ALA A 52 4.24 6.07 7.88
C ALA A 52 3.47 4.84 8.41
N GLY A 53 4.20 3.89 9.01
CA GLY A 53 3.64 2.64 9.54
C GLY A 53 3.69 1.47 8.55
N VAL A 54 3.96 1.69 7.27
CA VAL A 54 4.18 0.61 6.30
C VAL A 54 5.57 0.01 6.52
N ALA A 55 5.60 -1.30 6.76
CA ALA A 55 6.83 -2.06 6.98
C ALA A 55 7.35 -2.73 5.71
N LYS A 56 6.45 -3.08 4.78
CA LYS A 56 6.81 -3.72 3.50
C LYS A 56 5.81 -3.35 2.42
N VAL A 57 6.31 -3.15 1.20
CA VAL A 57 5.48 -3.07 -0.01
C VAL A 57 5.74 -4.30 -0.86
N LEU A 58 4.65 -4.95 -1.28
CA LEU A 58 4.62 -6.06 -2.21
C LEU A 58 4.10 -5.53 -3.55
N THR A 59 4.76 -5.90 -4.63
CA THR A 59 4.35 -5.50 -5.98
C THR A 59 3.93 -6.72 -6.78
N ALA A 60 2.74 -6.66 -7.36
CA ALA A 60 2.26 -7.57 -8.39
C ALA A 60 2.16 -6.78 -9.71
N ASP A 61 3.29 -6.59 -10.37
CA ASP A 61 3.39 -5.89 -11.65
C ASP A 61 3.23 -6.88 -12.80
N ALA A 62 2.19 -6.71 -13.61
CA ALA A 62 1.91 -7.54 -14.77
C ALA A 62 1.22 -6.72 -15.88
N ALA A 63 1.44 -7.14 -17.13
CA ALA A 63 0.81 -6.57 -18.33
C ALA A 63 -0.50 -7.28 -18.67
#